data_AF-A0AAD5TTB8-F1
#
_entry.id   AF-A0AAD5TTB8-F1
#
_cell.length_a   1.000
_cell.length_b   1.000
_cell.length_c   1.000
_cell.angle_alpha   90.00
_cell.angle_beta   90.00
_cell.angle_gamma   90.00
#
_symmetry.space_group_name_H-M   'P 1'
#
loop_
_entity.id
_entity.type
_entity.pdbx_description
1 polymer ?
#
loop_
_entity_poly.entity_id
_entity_poly.type
_entity_poly.pdbx_seq_one_letter_code
_entity_poly.pdbx_strand_id
1 'polypeptide(L)'
;MPPKKIKKQSLLSKLKSYPSDLLILFSENILTLQWESLQLNLSLTACLVFNLFFISSKLIYCFQIADEGDREMWGIDYFYINFMHQTLFAFSIFTFMVLITSSKNYFLLHHNTEPEYEDDVSWIINSRNAKLCLVDMNNEVLNTGMVNYIFLKLSKADVVEKVEKRWKINIWNPSVWSKTVFKFFSPIQVLCLYSIDSFDNFYTNSFLALMISLTLFVVFLLYDDLLKDQQILHKEFVSEFTNKFVYKQDSFKLKCNATTATDNEFI
;
A
#
# COMPACT_ATOMS: atom_id res chain seq x y z
N MET A 1 -32.34 30.61 29.27
CA MET A 1 -30.90 30.76 29.56
C MET A 1 -30.34 31.90 28.72
N PRO A 2 -29.72 32.94 29.31
CA PRO A 2 -29.19 34.07 28.54
C PRO A 2 -27.93 33.68 27.74
N PRO A 3 -27.69 34.26 26.55
CA PRO A 3 -26.56 33.91 25.70
C PRO A 3 -25.23 34.36 26.33
N LYS A 4 -24.27 33.44 26.40
CA LYS A 4 -22.94 33.66 26.99
C LYS A 4 -22.13 34.62 26.10
N LYS A 5 -21.88 35.85 26.56
CA LYS A 5 -21.05 36.84 25.86
C LYS A 5 -19.59 36.38 25.86
N ILE A 6 -19.06 36.01 24.69
CA ILE A 6 -17.65 35.66 24.50
C ILE A 6 -16.84 36.97 24.47
N LYS A 7 -15.85 37.11 25.38
CA LYS A 7 -14.95 38.27 25.41
C LYS A 7 -14.07 38.26 24.15
N LYS A 8 -14.04 39.40 23.43
CA LYS A 8 -13.14 39.60 22.29
C LYS A 8 -11.69 39.62 22.79
N GLN A 9 -10.85 38.74 22.26
CA GLN A 9 -9.41 38.72 22.54
C GLN A 9 -8.72 39.95 21.91
N SER A 10 -7.66 40.43 22.56
CA SER A 10 -6.88 41.58 22.06
C SER A 10 -6.12 41.23 20.77
N LEU A 11 -5.93 42.21 19.89
CA LEU A 11 -5.26 41.98 18.60
C LEU A 11 -3.79 41.55 18.77
N LEU A 12 -3.14 41.98 19.85
CA LEU A 12 -1.77 41.61 20.20
C LEU A 12 -1.62 40.14 20.61
N SER A 13 -2.62 39.57 21.31
CA SER A 13 -2.58 38.14 21.64
C SER A 13 -2.85 37.28 20.41
N LYS A 14 -3.68 37.75 19.46
CA LYS A 14 -3.89 37.09 18.17
C LYS A 14 -2.64 37.07 17.29
N LEU A 15 -1.85 38.14 17.27
CA LEU A 15 -0.59 38.15 16.51
C LEU A 15 0.43 37.17 17.10
N LYS A 16 0.46 37.04 18.43
CA LYS A 16 1.34 36.10 19.13
C LYS A 16 0.94 34.63 18.92
N SER A 17 -0.35 34.32 18.79
CA SER A 17 -0.86 32.96 18.52
C SER A 17 -0.87 32.59 17.04
N TYR A 18 -0.79 33.57 16.13
CA TYR A 18 -0.84 33.34 14.68
C TYR A 18 0.12 32.25 14.15
N PRO A 19 1.41 32.17 14.55
CA PRO A 19 2.29 31.11 14.02
C PRO A 19 1.89 29.71 14.52
N SER A 20 1.40 29.57 15.76
CA SER A 20 0.89 28.29 16.25
C SER A 20 -0.41 27.90 15.55
N ASP A 21 -1.28 28.87 15.30
CA ASP A 21 -2.55 28.65 14.59
C ASP A 21 -2.29 28.24 13.13
N LEU A 22 -1.27 28.80 12.48
CA LEU A 22 -0.82 28.37 11.15
C LEU A 22 -0.28 26.93 11.15
N LEU A 23 0.49 26.54 12.16
CA LEU A 23 1.01 25.17 12.25
C LEU A 23 -0.12 24.15 12.46
N ILE A 24 -1.13 24.50 13.25
CA ILE A 24 -2.33 23.69 13.45
C ILE A 24 -3.11 23.59 12.13
N LEU A 25 -3.34 24.72 11.45
CA LEU A 25 -4.06 24.72 10.18
C LEU A 25 -3.31 23.93 9.10
N PHE A 26 -1.97 24.02 9.09
CA PHE A 26 -1.14 23.25 8.18
C PHE A 26 -1.17 21.75 8.48
N SER A 27 -1.16 21.35 9.77
CA SER A 27 -1.26 19.94 10.14
C SER A 27 -2.65 19.37 9.82
N GLU A 28 -3.72 20.13 10.06
CA GLU A 28 -5.08 19.78 9.66
C GLU A 28 -5.19 19.63 8.14
N ASN A 29 -4.60 20.55 7.37
CA ASN A 29 -4.57 20.46 5.90
C ASN A 29 -3.77 19.25 5.42
N ILE A 30 -2.63 18.92 6.04
CA ILE A 30 -1.83 17.73 5.69
C ILE A 30 -2.59 16.44 5.97
N LEU A 31 -3.30 16.37 7.09
CA LEU A 31 -4.07 15.19 7.50
C LEU A 31 -5.31 14.98 6.65
N THR A 32 -5.93 16.07 6.17
CA THR A 32 -7.11 16.02 5.29
C THR A 32 -6.75 15.80 3.83
N LEU A 33 -5.48 15.95 3.46
CA LEU A 33 -5.04 15.78 2.08
C LEU A 33 -5.19 14.32 1.65
N GLN A 34 -5.91 14.10 0.55
CA GLN A 34 -6.08 12.78 -0.06
C GLN A 34 -4.81 12.35 -0.79
N TRP A 35 -3.81 11.90 -0.03
CA TRP A 35 -2.50 11.50 -0.56
C TRP A 35 -2.59 10.47 -1.69
N GLU A 36 -3.57 9.58 -1.66
CA GLU A 36 -3.78 8.58 -2.70
C GLU A 36 -4.22 9.19 -4.05
N SER A 37 -5.11 10.19 -4.04
CA SER A 37 -5.57 10.84 -5.27
C SER A 37 -4.48 11.73 -5.86
N LEU A 38 -3.71 12.40 -5.01
CA LEU A 38 -2.52 13.15 -5.44
C LEU A 38 -1.47 12.22 -6.06
N GLN A 39 -1.16 11.10 -5.40
CA GLN A 39 -0.24 10.10 -5.94
C GLN A 39 -0.71 9.56 -7.29
N LEU A 40 -2.01 9.30 -7.44
CA LEU A 40 -2.58 8.86 -8.70
C LEU A 40 -2.38 9.89 -9.82
N ASN A 41 -2.79 11.15 -9.59
CA ASN A 41 -2.67 12.21 -10.61
C ASN A 41 -1.22 12.49 -10.99
N LEU A 42 -0.33 12.54 -9.99
CA LEU A 42 1.09 12.75 -10.23
C LEU A 42 1.69 11.58 -11.02
N SER A 43 1.30 10.33 -10.67
CA SER A 43 1.80 9.14 -11.37
C SER A 43 1.35 9.11 -12.83
N LEU A 44 0.10 9.44 -13.11
CA LEU A 44 -0.41 9.52 -14.48
C LEU A 44 0.33 10.58 -15.30
N THR A 45 0.50 11.77 -14.71
CA THR A 45 1.22 12.87 -15.38
C THR A 45 2.66 12.47 -15.68
N ALA A 46 3.36 11.88 -14.70
CA ALA A 46 4.72 11.40 -14.88
C ALA A 46 4.82 10.32 -15.97
N CYS A 47 3.90 9.35 -15.97
CA CYS A 47 3.85 8.31 -17.01
C CYS A 47 3.63 8.87 -18.41
N LEU A 48 2.74 9.86 -18.57
CA LEU A 48 2.52 10.51 -19.85
C LEU A 48 3.79 11.24 -20.31
N VAL A 49 4.43 11.99 -19.41
CA VAL A 49 5.69 12.68 -19.72
C VAL A 49 6.79 11.69 -20.12
N PHE A 50 6.96 10.59 -19.39
CA PHE A 50 7.98 9.58 -19.72
C PHE A 50 7.69 8.89 -21.05
N ASN A 51 6.44 8.52 -21.34
CA ASN A 51 6.08 7.93 -22.63
C ASN A 51 6.28 8.91 -23.79
N LEU A 52 5.84 10.16 -23.63
CA LEU A 52 6.03 11.20 -24.65
C LEU A 52 7.50 11.45 -24.90
N PHE A 53 8.32 11.52 -23.85
CA PHE A 53 9.76 11.70 -23.96
C PHE A 53 10.46 10.49 -24.61
N PHE A 54 10.02 9.27 -24.30
CA PHE A 54 10.55 8.07 -24.92
C PHE A 54 10.22 8.00 -26.42
N ILE A 55 8.96 8.27 -26.78
CA ILE A 55 8.51 8.28 -28.18
C ILE A 55 9.18 9.41 -28.96
N SER A 56 9.25 10.62 -28.39
CA SER A 56 9.88 11.76 -29.07
C SER A 56 11.36 11.53 -29.33
N SER A 57 12.10 11.00 -28.35
CA SER A 57 13.52 10.65 -28.54
C SER A 57 13.72 9.55 -29.58
N LYS A 58 12.82 8.57 -29.66
CA LYS A 58 12.83 7.55 -30.72
C LYS A 58 12.49 8.13 -32.10
N LEU A 59 11.53 9.05 -32.19
CA LEU A 59 11.21 9.73 -33.45
C LEU A 59 12.39 10.58 -33.94
N ILE A 60 13.03 11.33 -33.04
CA ILE A 60 14.24 12.12 -33.36
C ILE A 60 15.33 11.18 -33.90
N TYR A 61 15.56 10.05 -33.24
CA TYR A 61 16.53 9.06 -33.71
C TYR A 61 16.21 8.53 -35.12
N CYS A 62 14.95 8.23 -35.39
CA CYS A 62 14.50 7.74 -36.69
C CYS A 62 14.67 8.81 -37.80
N PHE A 63 14.32 10.07 -37.51
CA PHE A 63 14.54 11.18 -38.45
C PHE A 63 16.02 11.43 -38.72
N GLN A 64 16.88 11.30 -37.70
CA GLN A 64 18.33 11.48 -37.86
C GLN A 64 18.98 10.37 -38.69
N ILE A 65 18.52 9.12 -38.58
CA ILE A 65 19.02 8.02 -39.44
C ILE A 65 18.70 8.28 -40.92
N ALA A 66 17.54 8.87 -41.21
CA ALA A 66 17.11 9.13 -42.59
C ALA A 66 17.92 10.25 -43.28
N ASP A 67 18.57 11.14 -42.52
CA ASP A 67 19.34 12.29 -43.03
C ASP A 67 20.85 11.95 -43.04
N GLU A 68 21.23 11.03 -43.91
CA GLU A 68 22.49 10.26 -43.92
C GLU A 68 23.77 11.08 -44.28
N GLY A 69 23.71 12.41 -44.19
CA GLY A 69 24.67 13.36 -44.78
C GLY A 69 26.01 13.55 -44.03
N ASP A 70 26.03 13.72 -42.71
CA ASP A 70 27.20 14.29 -42.00
C ASP A 70 27.70 13.46 -40.81
N ARG A 71 28.25 12.26 -41.07
CA ARG A 71 28.57 11.19 -40.08
C ARG A 71 29.50 11.53 -38.89
N GLU A 72 30.14 12.70 -38.80
CA GLU A 72 31.17 12.97 -37.77
C GLU A 72 30.67 13.67 -36.49
N MET A 73 29.51 14.35 -36.50
CA MET A 73 28.99 15.08 -35.33
C MET A 73 28.02 14.26 -34.45
N TRP A 74 27.54 13.11 -34.93
CA TRP A 74 26.41 12.36 -34.34
C TRP A 74 26.77 11.41 -33.19
N GLY A 75 28.05 11.13 -32.96
CA GLY A 75 28.46 10.14 -31.95
C GLY A 75 28.07 10.54 -30.52
N ILE A 76 28.11 11.84 -30.23
CA ILE A 76 27.80 12.39 -28.91
C ILE A 76 26.29 12.36 -28.67
N ASP A 77 25.48 12.82 -29.63
CA ASP A 77 24.02 12.83 -29.52
C ASP A 77 23.42 11.42 -29.46
N TYR A 78 23.95 10.49 -30.25
CA TYR A 78 23.56 9.08 -30.20
C TYR A 78 23.82 8.45 -28.83
N PHE A 79 25.00 8.72 -28.25
CA PHE A 79 25.35 8.23 -26.93
C PHE A 79 24.37 8.74 -25.87
N TYR A 80 24.03 10.04 -25.89
CA TYR A 80 23.07 10.62 -24.95
C TYR A 80 21.66 10.04 -25.11
N ILE A 81 21.16 9.87 -26.33
CA ILE A 81 19.83 9.29 -26.58
C ILE A 81 19.79 7.84 -26.08
N ASN A 82 20.79 7.02 -26.40
CA ASN A 82 20.84 5.64 -25.94
C ASN A 82 20.97 5.57 -24.40
N PHE A 83 21.81 6.42 -23.79
CA PHE A 83 21.91 6.52 -22.34
C PHE A 83 20.56 6.86 -21.69
N MET A 84 19.82 7.82 -22.25
CA MET A 84 18.47 8.16 -21.80
C MET A 84 17.51 6.97 -21.92
N HIS A 85 17.52 6.23 -23.03
CA HIS A 85 16.69 5.03 -23.18
C HIS A 85 17.04 3.95 -22.15
N GLN A 86 18.33 3.72 -21.89
CA GLN A 86 18.78 2.74 -20.89
C GLN A 86 18.38 3.16 -19.46
N THR A 87 18.48 4.45 -19.11
CA THR A 87 18.05 4.93 -17.79
C THR A 87 16.53 4.80 -17.59
N LEU A 88 15.74 5.11 -18.61
CA LEU A 88 14.28 4.92 -18.59
C LEU A 88 13.90 3.43 -18.49
N PHE A 89 14.61 2.57 -19.22
CA PHE A 89 14.42 1.13 -19.12
C PHE A 89 14.77 0.61 -17.72
N ALA A 90 15.93 1.01 -17.16
CA ALA A 90 16.33 0.67 -15.80
C ALA A 90 15.30 1.16 -14.76
N PHE A 91 14.75 2.36 -14.94
CA PHE A 91 13.67 2.89 -14.09
C PHE A 91 12.40 2.04 -14.14
N SER A 92 12.02 1.53 -15.33
CA SER A 92 10.87 0.63 -15.49
C SER A 92 11.08 -0.72 -14.79
N ILE A 93 12.30 -1.29 -14.88
CA ILE A 93 12.68 -2.52 -14.16
C ILE A 93 12.66 -2.27 -12.65
N PHE A 94 13.23 -1.16 -12.20
CA PHE A 94 13.23 -0.80 -10.78
C PHE A 94 11.81 -0.69 -10.24
N THR A 95 10.91 -0.03 -10.97
CA THR A 95 9.50 0.08 -10.58
C THR A 95 8.83 -1.30 -10.52
N PHE A 96 9.12 -2.18 -11.47
CA PHE A 96 8.61 -3.56 -11.47
C PHE A 96 9.15 -4.38 -10.28
N MET A 97 10.43 -4.23 -9.94
CA MET A 97 11.02 -4.88 -8.77
C MET A 97 10.38 -4.38 -7.46
N VAL A 98 10.16 -3.08 -7.34
CA VAL A 98 9.44 -2.48 -6.21
C VAL A 98 8.00 -3.00 -6.15
N LEU A 99 7.33 -3.15 -7.31
CA LEU A 99 5.99 -3.69 -7.38
C LEU A 99 5.94 -5.13 -6.82
N ILE A 100 6.83 -6.01 -7.26
CA ILE A 100 6.86 -7.41 -6.81
C ILE A 100 7.24 -7.53 -5.33
N THR A 101 8.19 -6.73 -4.86
CA THR A 101 8.69 -6.80 -3.47
C THR A 101 7.79 -6.09 -2.46
N SER A 102 6.87 -5.25 -2.91
CA SER A 102 5.98 -4.50 -2.03
C SER A 102 4.93 -5.37 -1.34
N SER A 103 5.09 -5.58 -0.05
CA SER A 103 4.17 -6.38 0.76
C SER A 103 3.96 -5.75 2.13
N LYS A 104 2.78 -5.96 2.71
CA LYS A 104 2.42 -5.48 4.05
C LYS A 104 2.08 -6.65 4.94
N ASN A 105 2.63 -6.61 6.15
CA ASN A 105 2.40 -7.62 7.16
C ASN A 105 1.16 -7.27 7.98
N TYR A 106 0.24 -8.23 8.11
CA TYR A 106 -0.89 -8.15 9.00
C TYR A 106 -0.79 -9.28 10.03
N PHE A 107 -1.11 -8.98 11.28
CA PHE A 107 -1.23 -9.98 12.33
C PHE A 107 -2.69 -10.34 12.53
N LEU A 108 -2.99 -11.62 12.52
CA LEU A 108 -4.31 -12.14 12.84
C LEU A 108 -4.37 -12.36 14.34
N LEU A 109 -5.29 -11.64 15.00
CA LEU A 109 -5.32 -11.54 16.46
C LEU A 109 -6.08 -12.68 17.13
N HIS A 110 -7.12 -13.22 16.49
CA HIS A 110 -8.05 -14.18 17.10
C HIS A 110 -8.12 -15.52 16.36
N HIS A 111 -7.31 -15.70 15.32
CA HIS A 111 -7.26 -16.96 14.60
C HIS A 111 -6.56 -18.02 15.46
N ASN A 112 -7.15 -19.22 15.55
CA ASN A 112 -6.62 -20.31 16.38
C ASN A 112 -5.17 -20.65 15.99
N THR A 113 -4.29 -20.69 16.99
CA THR A 113 -2.86 -20.94 16.82
C THR A 113 -2.49 -22.39 17.07
N GLU A 114 -3.41 -23.16 17.66
CA GLU A 114 -3.29 -24.57 17.98
C GLU A 114 -4.61 -25.26 17.60
N PRO A 115 -4.56 -26.55 17.21
CA PRO A 115 -5.75 -27.32 16.87
C PRO A 115 -6.66 -27.48 18.09
N GLU A 116 -7.99 -27.42 17.88
CA GLU A 116 -8.97 -27.71 18.93
C GLU A 116 -9.02 -29.23 19.23
N TYR A 117 -8.72 -30.05 18.22
CA TYR A 117 -8.67 -31.52 18.30
C TYR A 117 -7.48 -32.06 17.51
N GLU A 118 -6.91 -33.21 17.89
CA GLU A 118 -5.71 -33.78 17.24
C GLU A 118 -5.84 -33.94 15.71
N ASP A 119 -7.05 -34.17 15.21
CA ASP A 119 -7.35 -34.34 13.78
C ASP A 119 -7.82 -33.07 13.06
N ASP A 120 -7.93 -31.94 13.77
CA ASP A 120 -8.42 -30.70 13.17
C ASP A 120 -7.31 -29.97 12.39
N VAL A 121 -7.55 -29.78 11.09
CA VAL A 121 -6.67 -29.06 10.16
C VAL A 121 -7.20 -27.64 9.89
N SER A 122 -8.40 -27.30 10.38
CA SER A 122 -9.08 -26.03 10.08
C SER A 122 -8.36 -24.79 10.62
N TRP A 123 -7.52 -24.96 11.65
CA TRP A 123 -6.67 -23.90 12.21
C TRP A 123 -5.53 -23.49 11.26
N ILE A 124 -5.16 -24.32 10.28
CA ILE A 124 -4.11 -24.00 9.32
C ILE A 124 -4.69 -23.10 8.22
N ILE A 125 -4.06 -21.94 8.04
CA ILE A 125 -4.44 -21.00 6.99
C ILE A 125 -3.91 -21.49 5.65
N ASN A 126 -4.82 -21.79 4.72
CA ASN A 126 -4.49 -22.18 3.35
C ASN A 126 -4.07 -20.95 2.49
N SER A 127 -2.96 -20.30 2.86
CA SER A 127 -2.30 -19.28 2.05
C SER A 127 -0.78 -19.49 2.05
N ARG A 128 -0.16 -19.30 0.90
CA ARG A 128 1.31 -19.34 0.75
C ARG A 128 2.02 -18.23 1.54
N ASN A 129 1.29 -17.15 1.83
CA ASN A 129 1.81 -15.95 2.47
C ASN A 129 1.57 -15.90 3.98
N ALA A 130 0.86 -16.90 4.54
CA ALA A 130 0.60 -17.02 5.96
C ALA A 130 1.75 -17.79 6.66
N LYS A 131 2.27 -17.23 7.75
CA LYS A 131 3.31 -17.85 8.58
C LYS A 131 2.96 -17.67 10.06
N LEU A 132 3.15 -18.72 10.85
CA LEU A 132 3.05 -18.63 12.30
C LEU A 132 4.33 -17.96 12.83
N CYS A 133 4.20 -16.88 13.59
CA CYS A 133 5.32 -16.14 14.15
C CYS A 133 5.11 -15.93 15.65
N LEU A 134 6.20 -16.00 16.42
CA LEU A 134 6.19 -15.59 17.82
C LEU A 134 6.28 -14.06 17.86
N VAL A 135 5.25 -13.41 18.40
CA VAL A 135 5.21 -11.95 18.57
C VAL A 135 5.46 -11.64 20.03
N ASP A 136 6.50 -10.86 20.27
CA ASP A 136 6.82 -10.36 21.59
C ASP A 136 6.04 -9.06 21.82
N MET A 137 5.02 -9.14 22.66
CA MET A 137 4.02 -8.07 22.86
C MET A 137 4.63 -6.76 23.41
N ASN A 138 5.84 -6.83 23.94
CA ASN A 138 6.55 -5.68 24.48
C ASN A 138 7.18 -4.81 23.39
N ASN A 139 7.46 -5.37 22.20
CA ASN A 139 8.13 -4.66 21.11
C ASN A 139 7.18 -3.84 20.22
N GLU A 140 5.86 -4.09 20.26
CA GLU A 140 4.89 -3.27 19.51
C GLU A 140 4.76 -1.85 20.10
N VAL A 141 4.96 -1.69 21.41
CA VAL A 141 4.97 -0.37 22.08
C VAL A 141 6.19 0.47 21.65
N LEU A 142 7.31 -0.17 21.26
CA LEU A 142 8.55 0.50 20.87
C LEU A 142 8.45 1.27 19.54
N ASN A 143 7.48 0.97 18.68
CA ASN A 143 7.34 1.64 17.39
C ASN A 143 6.57 2.98 17.47
N THR A 144 6.21 3.42 18.68
CA THR A 144 5.52 4.71 18.93
C THR A 144 6.47 5.89 19.19
N GLY A 145 7.79 5.70 19.06
CA GLY A 145 8.76 6.80 19.01
C GLY A 145 9.99 6.59 19.88
N MET A 146 11.09 7.19 19.46
CA MET A 146 12.43 7.10 20.08
C MET A 146 12.45 7.51 21.56
N VAL A 147 11.48 8.32 22.01
CA VAL A 147 11.34 8.79 23.40
C VAL A 147 10.88 7.67 24.34
N ASN A 148 9.98 6.79 23.88
CA ASN A 148 9.47 5.69 24.68
C ASN A 148 10.54 4.62 24.94
N TYR A 149 11.44 4.41 23.97
CA TYR A 149 12.58 3.51 24.10
C TYR A 149 13.55 3.93 25.21
N ILE A 150 13.86 5.24 25.31
CA ILE A 150 14.77 5.77 26.33
C ILE A 150 14.15 5.65 27.73
N PHE A 151 12.85 5.94 27.85
CA PHE A 151 12.13 5.84 29.12
C PHE A 151 12.01 4.39 29.61
N LEU A 152 11.71 3.45 28.71
CA LEU A 152 11.66 2.01 29.04
C LEU A 152 13.03 1.45 29.40
N LYS A 153 14.12 1.93 28.77
CA LYS A 153 15.49 1.50 29.10
C LYS A 153 15.99 2.03 30.46
N LEU A 154 15.46 3.15 30.91
CA LEU A 154 15.72 3.74 32.24
C LEU A 154 14.89 3.09 33.34
N SER A 155 13.67 2.67 33.01
CA SER A 155 12.80 1.88 33.85
C SER A 155 13.25 0.40 33.82
N LYS A 156 14.17 0.00 34.71
CA LYS A 156 14.48 -1.42 35.01
C LYS A 156 13.27 -2.13 35.64
N ALA A 157 12.14 -2.15 34.95
CA ALA A 157 11.02 -3.00 35.28
C ALA A 157 11.35 -4.38 34.71
N ASP A 158 11.20 -5.42 35.53
CA ASP A 158 11.16 -6.80 35.04
C ASP A 158 9.94 -6.95 34.14
N VAL A 159 10.11 -6.63 32.86
CA VAL A 159 9.06 -6.79 31.85
C VAL A 159 8.95 -8.29 31.60
N VAL A 160 7.90 -8.90 32.15
CA VAL A 160 7.53 -10.28 31.82
C VAL A 160 7.38 -10.38 30.30
N GLU A 161 8.28 -11.12 29.67
CA GLU A 161 8.31 -11.35 28.22
C GLU A 161 7.11 -12.21 27.83
N LYS A 162 5.97 -11.56 27.54
CA LYS A 162 4.77 -12.24 27.05
C LYS A 162 4.94 -12.50 25.55
N VAL A 163 5.54 -13.64 25.24
CA VAL A 163 5.66 -14.15 23.89
C VAL A 163 4.36 -14.86 23.52
N GLU A 164 3.62 -14.33 22.55
CA GLU A 164 2.38 -14.93 22.04
C GLU A 164 2.59 -15.44 20.61
N LYS A 165 2.16 -16.68 20.31
CA LYS A 165 2.13 -17.20 18.94
C LYS A 165 1.01 -16.47 18.20
N ARG A 166 1.30 -15.84 17.06
CA ARG A 166 0.29 -15.22 16.19
C ARG A 166 0.53 -15.55 14.74
N TRP A 167 -0.55 -15.67 13.98
CA TRP A 167 -0.45 -15.80 12.53
C TRP A 167 -0.12 -14.44 11.91
N LYS A 168 0.91 -14.43 11.08
CA LYS A 168 1.35 -13.27 10.30
C LYS A 168 1.07 -13.57 8.83
N ILE A 169 0.23 -12.76 8.19
CA ILE A 169 -0.05 -12.83 6.76
C ILE A 169 0.63 -11.67 6.04
N ASN A 170 1.37 -11.99 4.97
CA ASN A 170 2.06 -10.99 4.17
C ASN A 170 1.26 -10.69 2.89
N ILE A 171 0.48 -9.62 2.91
CA ILE A 171 -0.41 -9.26 1.80
C ILE A 171 0.35 -8.37 0.82
N TRP A 172 0.33 -8.75 -0.46
CA TRP A 172 0.87 -7.91 -1.53
C TRP A 172 0.12 -6.57 -1.59
N ASN A 173 0.78 -5.46 -1.27
CA ASN A 173 0.13 -4.15 -1.25
C ASN A 173 1.05 -3.06 -1.81
N PRO A 174 1.19 -2.99 -3.15
CA PRO A 174 1.97 -1.94 -3.76
C PRO A 174 1.32 -0.57 -3.58
N SER A 175 2.18 0.46 -3.56
CA SER A 175 1.75 1.85 -3.59
C SER A 175 0.93 2.13 -4.85
N VAL A 176 -0.01 3.09 -4.74
CA VAL A 176 -0.82 3.56 -5.88
C VAL A 176 0.10 4.03 -7.01
N TRP A 177 1.19 4.72 -6.66
CA TRP A 177 2.24 5.13 -7.60
C TRP A 177 2.81 3.96 -8.40
N SER A 178 3.32 2.92 -7.74
CA SER A 178 3.96 1.78 -8.41
C SER A 178 2.98 1.04 -9.31
N LYS A 179 1.73 0.84 -8.87
CA LYS A 179 0.66 0.24 -9.68
C LYS A 179 0.39 1.04 -10.95
N THR A 180 0.29 2.36 -10.84
CA THR A 180 -0.02 3.22 -11.99
C THR A 180 1.16 3.31 -12.95
N VAL A 181 2.38 3.46 -12.44
CA VAL A 181 3.58 3.49 -13.27
C VAL A 181 3.77 2.17 -14.00
N PHE A 182 3.57 1.03 -13.33
CA PHE A 182 3.64 -0.27 -14.01
C PHE A 182 2.59 -0.43 -15.11
N LYS A 183 1.36 0.09 -14.94
CA LYS A 183 0.30 0.01 -15.96
C LYS A 183 0.65 0.76 -17.24
N PHE A 184 1.22 1.96 -17.12
CA PHE A 184 1.45 2.86 -18.27
C PHE A 184 2.90 2.90 -18.75
N PHE A 185 3.83 2.36 -17.96
CA PHE A 185 5.27 2.38 -18.23
C PHE A 185 5.91 1.07 -17.75
N SER A 186 5.41 -0.06 -18.26
CA SER A 186 5.94 -1.38 -17.94
C SER A 186 7.28 -1.64 -18.67
N PRO A 187 8.20 -2.44 -18.09
CA PRO A 187 9.44 -2.82 -18.78
C PRO A 187 9.17 -3.55 -20.11
N ILE A 188 8.08 -4.30 -20.19
CA ILE A 188 7.65 -5.00 -21.40
C ILE A 188 7.25 -4.01 -22.49
N GLN A 189 6.50 -2.97 -22.14
CA GLN A 189 6.13 -1.92 -23.10
C GLN A 189 7.36 -1.21 -23.66
N VAL A 190 8.36 -0.91 -22.81
CA VAL A 190 9.62 -0.31 -23.26
C VAL A 190 10.37 -1.27 -24.19
N LEU A 191 10.41 -2.58 -23.87
CA LEU A 191 10.99 -3.60 -24.76
C LEU A 191 10.24 -3.72 -26.09
N CYS A 192 8.91 -3.64 -26.08
CA CYS A 192 8.10 -3.61 -27.29
C CYS A 192 8.49 -2.41 -28.16
N LEU A 193 8.56 -1.21 -27.58
CA LEU A 193 8.95 0.00 -28.30
C LEU A 193 10.40 -0.07 -28.81
N TYR A 194 11.30 -0.72 -28.08
CA TYR A 194 12.67 -0.95 -28.53
C TYR A 194 12.74 -1.93 -29.72
N SER A 195 11.85 -2.92 -29.76
CA SER A 195 11.84 -3.98 -30.78
C SER A 195 11.18 -3.55 -32.09
N ILE A 196 10.52 -2.39 -32.13
CA ILE A 196 9.92 -1.80 -33.35
C ILE A 196 10.97 -1.60 -34.45
N ASP A 197 12.23 -1.33 -34.10
CA ASP A 197 13.29 -1.12 -35.09
C ASP A 197 13.72 -2.43 -35.78
N SER A 198 13.28 -3.60 -35.30
CA SER A 198 13.76 -4.93 -35.71
C SER A 198 12.64 -5.90 -36.08
N PHE A 199 11.54 -5.42 -36.68
CA PHE A 199 10.36 -6.24 -36.97
C PHE A 199 10.64 -7.51 -37.80
N ASP A 200 11.67 -7.52 -38.64
CA ASP A 200 11.99 -8.68 -39.49
C ASP A 200 12.67 -9.84 -38.73
N ASN A 201 13.15 -9.60 -37.51
CA ASN A 201 13.86 -10.60 -36.74
C ASN A 201 12.88 -11.51 -35.97
N PHE A 202 12.55 -12.67 -36.54
CA PHE A 202 11.69 -13.68 -35.90
C PHE A 202 12.16 -14.06 -34.48
N TYR A 203 13.48 -14.18 -34.27
CA TYR A 203 14.06 -14.55 -32.98
C TYR A 203 13.80 -13.50 -31.88
N THR A 204 13.94 -12.21 -32.19
CA THR A 204 13.71 -11.13 -31.21
C THR A 204 12.22 -11.01 -30.88
N ASN A 205 11.34 -11.14 -31.87
CA ASN A 205 9.90 -11.11 -31.67
C ASN A 205 9.40 -12.31 -30.86
N SER A 206 9.93 -13.51 -31.11
CA SER A 206 9.60 -14.72 -30.34
C SER A 206 10.03 -14.61 -28.88
N PHE A 207 11.24 -14.10 -28.64
CA PHE A 207 11.73 -13.86 -27.28
C PHE A 207 10.87 -12.82 -26.55
N LEU A 208 10.49 -11.74 -27.23
CA LEU A 208 9.62 -10.71 -26.67
C LEU A 208 8.23 -11.26 -26.31
N ALA A 209 7.63 -12.11 -27.15
CA ALA A 209 6.36 -12.77 -26.86
C ALA A 209 6.44 -13.67 -25.61
N LEU A 210 7.57 -14.37 -25.42
CA LEU A 210 7.83 -15.15 -24.21
C LEU A 210 7.91 -14.25 -22.97
N MET A 211 8.63 -13.13 -23.05
CA MET A 211 8.76 -12.17 -21.94
C MET A 211 7.41 -11.55 -21.55
N ILE A 212 6.57 -11.20 -22.53
CA ILE A 212 5.18 -10.77 -22.27
C ILE A 212 4.41 -11.86 -21.52
N SER A 213 4.51 -13.10 -21.98
CA SER A 213 3.77 -14.23 -21.38
C SER A 213 4.22 -14.50 -19.94
N LEU A 214 5.54 -14.48 -19.69
CA LEU A 214 6.12 -14.69 -18.35
C LEU A 214 5.69 -13.60 -17.38
N THR A 215 5.74 -12.34 -17.82
CA THR A 215 5.41 -11.20 -16.96
C THR A 215 3.92 -11.16 -16.62
N LEU A 216 3.03 -11.47 -17.58
CA LEU A 216 1.60 -11.64 -17.31
C LEU A 216 1.35 -12.80 -16.34
N PHE A 217 2.04 -13.92 -16.51
CA PHE A 217 1.93 -15.06 -15.61
C PHE A 217 2.32 -14.70 -14.17
N VAL A 218 3.44 -13.99 -13.97
CA VAL A 218 3.87 -13.53 -12.64
C VAL A 218 2.84 -12.57 -12.02
N VAL A 219 2.34 -11.61 -12.79
CA VAL A 219 1.30 -10.67 -12.31
C VAL A 219 0.02 -11.41 -11.92
N PHE A 220 -0.37 -12.43 -12.68
CA PHE A 220 -1.54 -13.25 -12.38
C PHE A 220 -1.38 -14.03 -11.08
N LEU A 221 -0.20 -14.64 -10.85
CA LEU A 221 0.09 -15.33 -9.58
C LEU A 221 -0.02 -14.38 -8.38
N LEU A 222 0.58 -13.19 -8.47
CA LEU A 222 0.51 -12.19 -7.41
C LEU A 222 -0.93 -11.72 -7.16
N TYR A 223 -1.74 -11.62 -8.20
CA TYR A 223 -3.14 -11.21 -8.10
C TYR A 223 -4.03 -12.31 -7.49
N ASP A 224 -3.83 -13.58 -7.86
CA ASP A 224 -4.53 -14.71 -7.26
C ASP A 224 -4.20 -14.84 -5.77
N ASP A 225 -2.92 -14.70 -5.40
CA ASP A 225 -2.49 -14.68 -4.00
C ASP A 225 -3.11 -13.49 -3.24
N LEU A 226 -3.17 -12.31 -3.84
CA LEU A 226 -3.83 -11.14 -3.24
C LEU A 226 -5.32 -11.37 -2.98
N LEU A 227 -6.05 -11.96 -3.93
CA LEU A 227 -7.48 -12.22 -3.78
C LEU A 227 -7.74 -13.21 -2.64
N LYS A 228 -6.96 -14.29 -2.57
CA LYS A 228 -7.04 -15.28 -1.49
C LYS A 228 -6.77 -14.63 -0.13
N ASP A 229 -5.70 -13.84 -0.03
CA ASP A 229 -5.31 -13.17 1.20
C ASP A 229 -6.36 -12.14 1.65
N GLN A 230 -6.96 -11.38 0.72
CA GLN A 230 -8.03 -10.44 1.02
C GLN A 230 -9.30 -11.14 1.52
N GLN A 231 -9.66 -12.28 0.93
CA GLN A 231 -10.81 -13.07 1.39
C GLN A 231 -10.60 -13.59 2.81
N ILE A 232 -9.40 -14.09 3.12
CA ILE A 232 -9.03 -14.54 4.47
C ILE A 232 -9.12 -13.38 5.46
N LEU A 233 -8.51 -12.24 5.14
CA LEU A 233 -8.53 -11.06 6.00
C LEU A 233 -9.95 -10.54 6.23
N HIS A 234 -10.77 -10.50 5.18
CA HIS A 234 -12.16 -10.03 5.30
C HIS A 234 -13.01 -10.99 6.15
N LYS A 235 -12.85 -12.31 5.96
CA LYS A 235 -13.52 -13.32 6.78
C LYS A 235 -13.17 -13.15 8.26
N GLU A 236 -11.88 -12.96 8.56
CA GLU A 236 -11.43 -12.75 9.94
C GLU A 236 -11.94 -11.43 10.52
N PHE A 237 -11.87 -10.34 9.75
CA PHE A 237 -12.38 -9.05 10.18
C PHE A 237 -13.88 -9.11 10.52
N VAL A 238 -14.68 -9.75 9.67
CA VAL A 238 -16.13 -9.92 9.90
C VAL A 238 -16.38 -10.81 11.12
N SER A 239 -15.62 -11.89 11.29
CA SER A 239 -15.68 -12.75 12.48
C SER A 239 -15.38 -11.96 13.77
N GLU A 240 -14.28 -11.21 13.78
CA GLU A 240 -13.88 -10.39 14.91
C GLU A 240 -14.92 -9.31 15.21
N PHE A 241 -15.44 -8.64 14.17
CA PHE A 241 -16.45 -7.61 14.32
C PHE A 241 -17.74 -8.18 14.93
N THR A 242 -18.20 -9.34 14.42
CA THR A 242 -19.41 -9.99 14.90
C THR A 242 -19.24 -10.47 16.35
N ASN A 243 -18.12 -11.10 16.67
CA ASN A 243 -17.85 -11.61 18.01
C ASN A 243 -17.65 -10.49 19.05
N LYS A 244 -16.99 -9.39 18.69
CA LYS A 244 -16.68 -8.30 19.63
C LYS A 244 -17.78 -7.25 19.75
N PHE A 245 -18.49 -6.92 18.68
CA PHE A 245 -19.46 -5.82 18.69
C PHE A 245 -20.89 -6.29 18.63
N VAL A 246 -21.18 -7.39 17.93
CA VAL A 246 -22.56 -7.88 17.78
C VAL A 246 -22.94 -8.77 18.96
N TYR A 247 -22.16 -9.82 19.26
CA TYR A 247 -22.53 -10.76 20.34
C TYR A 247 -22.22 -10.26 21.76
N LYS A 248 -21.25 -9.35 21.91
CA LYS A 248 -20.94 -8.71 23.21
C LYS A 248 -21.76 -7.45 23.49
N GLN A 249 -22.62 -7.00 22.57
CA GLN A 249 -23.69 -6.10 22.97
C GLN A 249 -24.60 -6.90 23.88
N ASP A 250 -24.40 -6.74 25.21
CA ASP A 250 -25.37 -7.17 26.21
C ASP A 250 -26.74 -6.82 25.67
N SER A 251 -27.54 -7.86 25.42
CA SER A 251 -28.92 -7.79 24.95
C SER A 251 -29.51 -6.51 25.52
N PHE A 252 -29.87 -5.55 24.64
CA PHE A 252 -30.51 -4.30 25.00
C PHE A 252 -31.34 -4.58 26.24
N LYS A 253 -30.91 -4.08 27.41
CA LYS A 253 -31.69 -4.26 28.63
C LYS A 253 -33.03 -3.64 28.28
N LEU A 254 -33.97 -4.49 27.88
CA LEU A 254 -35.35 -4.14 27.70
C LEU A 254 -35.67 -3.50 29.04
N LYS A 255 -35.87 -2.18 29.04
CA LYS A 255 -36.51 -1.55 30.17
C LYS A 255 -37.88 -2.20 30.20
N CYS A 256 -38.01 -3.29 30.93
CA CYS A 256 -39.29 -3.81 31.35
C CYS A 256 -39.86 -2.69 32.22
N ASN A 257 -40.60 -1.78 31.59
CA ASN A 257 -41.40 -0.82 32.31
C ASN A 257 -42.39 -1.68 33.11
N ALA A 258 -42.25 -1.65 34.43
CA ALA A 258 -43.12 -2.37 35.36
C ALA A 258 -44.61 -2.00 35.23
N THR A 259 -44.94 -0.99 34.41
CA THR A 259 -46.30 -0.53 34.13
C THR A 259 -47.06 -1.37 33.08
N THR A 260 -46.43 -2.36 32.45
CA THR A 260 -47.08 -3.26 31.48
C THR A 260 -47.16 -4.72 31.94
N ALA A 261 -46.82 -5.00 33.21
CA ALA A 261 -47.27 -6.24 33.83
C ALA A 261 -48.77 -6.12 34.07
N THR A 262 -49.57 -6.67 33.16
CA THR A 262 -50.98 -6.96 33.46
C THR A 262 -50.99 -7.96 34.60
N ASP A 263 -51.41 -7.51 35.77
CA ASP A 263 -51.76 -8.36 36.90
C ASP A 263 -52.78 -9.40 36.42
N ASN A 264 -52.35 -10.65 36.30
CA ASN A 264 -53.26 -11.78 36.17
C ASN A 264 -53.84 -12.07 37.56
N GLU A 265 -54.80 -11.25 37.98
CA GLU A 265 -55.82 -11.68 38.93
C GLU A 265 -56.92 -12.41 38.16
N PHE A 266 -56.88 -13.75 38.15
CA PHE A 266 -58.08 -14.57 38.02
C PHE A 266 -57.94 -15.80 38.92
N ILE A 267 -58.71 -15.74 40.01
CA ILE A 267 -59.46 -16.78 40.75
C ILE A 267 -59.05 -18.24 40.50
#